data_AF-A0A2R8B4M5-F1
#
_entry.id   AF-A0A2R8B4M5-F1
#
_cell.length_a   1.000
_cell.length_b   1.000
_cell.length_c   1.000
_cell.angle_alpha   90.00
_cell.angle_beta   90.00
_cell.angle_gamma   90.00
#
_symmetry.space_group_name_H-M   'P 1'
#
loop_
_entity.id
_entity.type
_entity.pdbx_description
1 polymer ?
#
loop_
_entity_poly.entity_id
_entity_poly.type
_entity_poly.pdbx_seq_one_letter_code
_entity_poly.pdbx_strand_id
1 'polypeptide(L)'
;MPKTEVTAKDSRAALRQHVIPLLRDHGFTDGTPSRLWHHRGDRIELVELSCFSTYRAMTDKTSTASFEVRIGICLPGYSALLDPFQRDHIKEGPNGPRPSEPQMPIRGMVCPADAPPMQKCRWGWEVQSTWSVETVEEASHEAVDIANQLQSYVLDWLRRDWSYRDLLTLLQQEDTSPILVTSENGSYLRLGAEVKGSQIRAAHIAMVTSAIARESSD
;
A
#
# COMPACT_ATOMS: atom_id res chain seq x y z
N MET A 1 -13.85 -5.57 35.49
CA MET A 1 -14.57 -6.29 34.42
C MET A 1 -13.53 -6.95 33.52
N PRO A 2 -13.70 -8.20 33.09
CA PRO A 2 -12.79 -8.77 32.09
C PRO A 2 -12.85 -7.90 30.83
N LYS A 3 -11.69 -7.43 30.34
CA LYS A 3 -11.62 -6.79 29.01
C LYS A 3 -12.11 -7.83 28.01
N THR A 4 -13.14 -7.51 27.23
CA THR A 4 -13.53 -8.34 26.09
C THR A 4 -12.33 -8.41 25.15
N GLU A 5 -11.82 -9.61 24.91
CA GLU A 5 -10.65 -9.81 24.05
C GLU A 5 -11.03 -9.44 22.61
N VAL A 6 -10.35 -8.44 22.04
CA VAL A 6 -10.58 -8.01 20.66
C VAL A 6 -10.04 -9.06 19.68
N THR A 7 -10.75 -9.28 18.58
CA THR A 7 -10.37 -10.23 17.55
C THR A 7 -10.17 -9.56 16.19
N ALA A 8 -9.47 -10.24 15.28
CA ALA A 8 -9.38 -9.80 13.89
C ALA A 8 -10.74 -9.75 13.16
N LYS A 9 -11.82 -10.30 13.74
CA LYS A 9 -13.18 -10.15 13.20
C LYS A 9 -13.74 -8.76 13.51
N ASP A 10 -13.44 -8.23 14.69
CA ASP A 10 -13.91 -6.92 15.15
C ASP A 10 -13.28 -5.81 14.32
N SER A 11 -11.96 -5.85 14.12
CA SER A 11 -11.27 -4.91 13.21
C SER A 11 -11.79 -4.99 11.78
N ARG A 12 -12.06 -6.20 11.25
CA ARG A 12 -12.67 -6.33 9.91
C ARG A 12 -14.09 -5.78 9.85
N ALA A 13 -14.85 -5.86 10.93
CA ALA A 13 -16.18 -5.25 10.99
C ALA A 13 -16.07 -3.72 10.96
N ALA A 14 -15.17 -3.15 11.76
CA ALA A 14 -14.90 -1.71 11.78
C ALA A 14 -14.41 -1.19 10.41
N LEU A 15 -13.46 -1.87 9.78
CA LEU A 15 -12.97 -1.51 8.43
C LEU A 15 -14.09 -1.55 7.38
N ARG A 16 -14.99 -2.55 7.44
CA ARG A 16 -16.15 -2.62 6.54
C ARG A 16 -17.15 -1.49 6.75
N GLN A 17 -17.24 -0.98 7.98
CA GLN A 17 -18.13 0.12 8.32
C GLN A 17 -17.57 1.48 7.88
N HIS A 18 -16.27 1.71 8.06
CA HIS A 18 -15.68 3.05 7.90
C HIS A 18 -14.82 3.20 6.64
N VAL A 19 -14.05 2.18 6.26
CA VAL A 19 -13.03 2.28 5.20
C VAL A 19 -13.55 1.80 3.84
N ILE A 20 -14.23 0.64 3.81
CA ILE A 20 -14.69 0.04 2.56
C ILE A 20 -15.69 0.92 1.79
N PRO A 21 -16.69 1.57 2.43
CA PRO A 21 -17.61 2.46 1.72
C PRO A 21 -16.86 3.62 1.05
N LEU A 22 -15.96 4.28 1.79
CA LEU A 22 -15.12 5.36 1.29
C LEU A 22 -14.35 4.95 0.02
N LEU A 23 -13.68 3.79 0.06
CA LEU A 23 -12.93 3.28 -1.09
C LEU A 23 -13.83 2.98 -2.30
N ARG A 24 -15.01 2.40 -2.07
CA ARG A 24 -15.99 2.13 -3.14
C ARG A 24 -16.49 3.40 -3.79
N ASP A 25 -16.78 4.43 -3.00
CA ASP A 25 -17.17 5.76 -3.50
C ASP A 25 -16.07 6.40 -4.37
N HIS A 26 -14.82 5.94 -4.20
CA HIS A 26 -13.65 6.37 -4.97
C HIS A 26 -13.27 5.44 -6.13
N GLY A 27 -14.13 4.47 -6.48
CA GLY A 27 -13.95 3.59 -7.64
C GLY A 27 -13.30 2.24 -7.35
N PHE A 28 -12.97 1.94 -6.09
CA PHE A 28 -12.43 0.63 -5.69
C PHE A 28 -13.55 -0.43 -5.59
N THR A 29 -14.14 -0.75 -6.73
CA THR A 29 -15.30 -1.65 -6.82
C THR A 29 -14.90 -3.13 -6.92
N ASP A 30 -13.65 -3.42 -7.31
CA ASP A 30 -13.14 -4.78 -7.34
C ASP A 30 -12.43 -5.11 -6.02
N GLY A 31 -12.77 -6.20 -5.34
CA GLY A 31 -12.15 -6.46 -4.05
C GLY A 31 -12.47 -7.76 -3.36
N THR A 32 -11.66 -8.02 -2.35
CA THR A 32 -11.87 -8.98 -1.27
C THR A 32 -11.97 -8.21 0.06
N PRO A 33 -12.29 -8.86 1.18
CA PRO A 33 -12.35 -8.17 2.48
C PRO A 33 -11.05 -7.47 2.92
N SER A 34 -9.89 -7.84 2.35
CA SER A 34 -8.57 -7.32 2.74
C SER A 34 -7.84 -6.59 1.61
N ARG A 35 -8.37 -6.58 0.39
CA ARG A 35 -7.72 -5.95 -0.77
C ARG A 35 -8.77 -5.39 -1.69
N LEU A 36 -8.59 -4.15 -2.11
CA LEU A 36 -9.48 -3.47 -3.03
C LEU A 36 -8.66 -2.89 -4.17
N TRP A 37 -9.15 -3.08 -5.40
CA TRP A 37 -8.54 -2.61 -6.62
C TRP A 37 -9.44 -1.61 -7.33
N HIS A 38 -8.79 -0.65 -7.97
CA HIS A 38 -9.42 0.30 -8.88
C HIS A 38 -8.68 0.26 -10.21
N HIS A 39 -9.40 -0.13 -11.26
CA HIS A 39 -8.88 -0.22 -12.62
C HIS A 39 -9.28 1.03 -13.40
N ARG A 40 -8.28 1.78 -13.87
CA ARG A 40 -8.47 2.99 -14.71
C ARG A 40 -7.77 2.79 -16.04
N GLY A 41 -8.45 2.12 -16.98
CA GLY A 41 -7.82 1.60 -18.19
C GLY A 41 -6.78 0.54 -17.81
N ASP A 42 -5.55 0.68 -18.29
CA ASP A 42 -4.45 -0.24 -17.98
C ASP A 42 -3.74 0.07 -16.66
N ARG A 43 -4.15 1.13 -15.96
CA ARG A 43 -3.65 1.47 -14.63
C ARG A 43 -4.41 0.68 -13.57
N ILE A 44 -3.68 0.13 -12.62
CA ILE A 44 -4.27 -0.60 -11.48
C ILE A 44 -3.80 0.04 -10.19
N GLU A 45 -4.73 0.46 -9.34
CA GLU A 45 -4.47 0.88 -7.97
C GLU A 45 -4.91 -0.20 -6.99
N LEU A 46 -4.20 -0.32 -5.88
CA LEU A 46 -4.51 -1.24 -4.79
C LEU A 46 -4.53 -0.50 -3.45
N VAL A 47 -5.49 -0.86 -2.62
CA VAL A 47 -5.46 -0.66 -1.17
C VAL A 47 -5.59 -2.02 -0.49
N GLU A 48 -4.59 -2.39 0.31
CA GLU A 48 -4.53 -3.64 1.07
C GLU A 48 -4.62 -3.38 2.57
N LEU A 49 -5.66 -3.95 3.20
CA LEU A 49 -5.97 -3.86 4.62
C LEU A 49 -5.58 -5.19 5.30
N SER A 50 -4.43 -5.22 5.96
CA SER A 50 -3.84 -6.46 6.49
C SER A 50 -3.88 -6.50 8.01
N CYS A 51 -4.74 -7.35 8.57
CA CYS A 51 -4.65 -7.74 9.99
C CYS A 51 -3.47 -8.67 10.23
N PHE A 52 -2.91 -8.63 11.43
CA PHE A 52 -1.72 -9.41 11.76
C PHE A 52 -2.03 -10.90 11.96
N SER A 53 -1.12 -11.74 11.47
CA SER A 53 -1.07 -13.14 11.87
C SER A 53 -0.60 -13.26 13.33
N THR A 54 -0.83 -14.40 13.97
CA THR A 54 -0.33 -14.66 15.34
C THR A 54 1.17 -14.41 15.46
N TYR A 55 1.96 -14.88 14.48
CA TYR A 55 3.40 -14.69 14.46
C TYR A 55 3.77 -13.20 14.40
N ARG A 56 3.14 -12.44 13.50
CA ARG A 56 3.43 -11.02 13.35
C ARG A 56 3.00 -10.20 14.57
N ALA A 57 1.82 -10.50 15.12
CA ALA A 57 1.34 -9.92 16.37
C ALA A 57 2.34 -10.15 17.52
N MET A 58 2.90 -11.35 17.64
CA MET A 58 3.94 -11.64 18.62
C MET A 58 5.24 -10.85 18.38
N THR A 59 5.71 -10.79 17.14
CA THR A 59 6.94 -10.05 16.77
C THR A 59 6.80 -8.56 17.08
N ASP A 60 5.64 -7.99 16.74
CA ASP A 60 5.36 -6.57 16.89
C ASP A 60 4.81 -6.23 18.30
N LYS A 61 4.64 -7.25 19.17
CA LYS A 61 4.04 -7.14 20.52
C LYS A 61 2.68 -6.44 20.51
N THR A 62 1.84 -6.78 19.54
CA THR A 62 0.48 -6.26 19.35
C THR A 62 -0.53 -7.40 19.35
N SER A 63 -1.82 -7.08 19.25
CA SER A 63 -2.86 -8.09 19.04
C SER A 63 -2.96 -8.51 17.56
N THR A 64 -3.59 -9.66 17.30
CA THR A 64 -3.97 -10.05 15.92
C THR A 64 -5.08 -9.19 15.31
N ALA A 65 -5.75 -8.37 16.12
CA ALA A 65 -6.72 -7.38 15.66
C ALA A 65 -6.03 -6.12 15.09
N SER A 66 -4.75 -5.92 15.40
CA SER A 66 -3.93 -4.83 14.84
C SER A 66 -3.72 -5.03 13.34
N PHE A 67 -3.56 -3.92 12.62
CA PHE A 67 -3.45 -3.96 11.16
C PHE A 67 -2.53 -2.87 10.61
N GLU A 68 -2.19 -3.06 9.35
CA GLU A 68 -1.46 -2.12 8.51
C GLU A 68 -2.24 -1.89 7.20
N VAL A 69 -2.02 -0.72 6.61
CA VAL A 69 -2.62 -0.36 5.32
C VAL A 69 -1.50 -0.12 4.32
N ARG A 70 -1.51 -0.93 3.27
CA ARG A 70 -0.60 -0.82 2.14
C ARG A 70 -1.32 -0.32 0.91
N ILE A 71 -0.60 0.32 0.03
CA ILE A 71 -1.10 0.75 -1.27
C ILE A 71 -0.12 0.36 -2.38
N GLY A 72 -0.61 0.33 -3.61
CA GLY A 72 0.26 0.23 -4.76
C GLY A 72 -0.38 0.72 -6.05
N ILE A 73 0.46 0.96 -7.05
CA ILE A 73 0.06 1.43 -8.38
C ILE A 73 0.86 0.66 -9.42
N CYS A 74 0.16 0.09 -10.40
CA CYS A 74 0.71 -0.36 -11.68
C CYS A 74 0.37 0.66 -12.78
N LEU A 75 1.36 1.08 -13.54
CA LEU A 75 1.17 2.02 -14.66
C LEU A 75 0.64 1.31 -15.92
N PRO A 76 -0.09 2.02 -16.79
CA PRO A 76 -0.47 1.52 -18.11
C PRO A 76 0.72 0.98 -18.90
N GLY A 77 0.65 -0.26 -19.39
CA GLY A 77 1.76 -0.92 -20.11
C GLY A 77 2.88 -1.47 -19.21
N TYR A 78 2.91 -1.10 -17.93
CA TYR A 78 3.64 -1.81 -16.88
C TYR A 78 2.76 -2.96 -16.43
N SER A 79 2.56 -3.93 -17.31
CA SER A 79 1.67 -5.04 -16.97
C SER A 79 2.29 -5.77 -15.79
N ALA A 80 1.49 -6.08 -14.78
CA ALA A 80 1.93 -6.91 -13.68
C ALA A 80 2.40 -8.30 -14.18
N LEU A 81 1.98 -8.70 -15.39
CA LEU A 81 2.48 -9.88 -16.12
C LEU A 81 3.90 -9.72 -16.68
N LEU A 82 4.53 -8.55 -16.57
CA LEU A 82 5.90 -8.31 -17.01
C LEU A 82 6.91 -8.43 -15.86
N ASP A 83 6.48 -8.51 -14.60
CA ASP A 83 7.40 -8.88 -13.52
C ASP A 83 7.86 -10.32 -13.77
N PRO A 84 9.14 -10.54 -14.16
CA PRO A 84 9.62 -11.86 -14.53
C PRO A 84 9.63 -12.84 -13.34
N PHE A 85 9.51 -12.33 -12.11
CA PHE A 85 9.49 -13.14 -10.90
C PHE A 85 8.07 -13.52 -10.46
N GLN A 86 7.04 -12.77 -10.86
CA GLN A 86 5.70 -12.91 -10.30
C GLN A 86 4.56 -13.05 -11.32
N ARG A 87 4.86 -12.99 -12.63
CA ARG A 87 3.87 -13.09 -13.72
C ARG A 87 2.84 -14.21 -13.52
N ASP A 88 3.29 -15.43 -13.25
CA ASP A 88 2.42 -16.62 -13.19
C ASP A 88 1.58 -16.70 -11.91
N HIS A 89 1.77 -15.77 -10.97
CA HIS A 89 1.15 -15.78 -9.65
C HIS A 89 0.13 -14.64 -9.46
N ILE A 90 -0.16 -13.88 -10.52
CA ILE A 90 -1.14 -12.80 -10.46
C ILE A 90 -2.52 -13.37 -10.68
N LYS A 91 -3.40 -13.15 -9.71
CA LYS A 91 -4.77 -13.64 -9.78
C LYS A 91 -5.59 -12.76 -10.71
N GLU A 92 -6.43 -13.38 -11.52
CA GLU A 92 -7.43 -12.67 -12.32
C GLU A 92 -8.72 -12.42 -11.51
N GLY A 93 -9.31 -11.26 -11.75
CA GLY A 93 -10.59 -10.83 -11.20
C GLY A 93 -11.63 -10.53 -12.30
N PRO A 94 -12.86 -10.16 -11.92
CA PRO A 94 -13.90 -9.77 -12.86
C PRO A 94 -13.50 -8.58 -13.76
N ASN A 95 -12.67 -7.68 -13.24
CA ASN A 95 -12.24 -6.46 -13.93
C ASN A 95 -10.80 -6.55 -14.47
N GLY A 96 -10.20 -7.74 -14.44
CA GLY A 96 -8.82 -7.99 -14.89
C GLY A 96 -7.85 -8.34 -13.75
N PRO A 97 -6.53 -8.13 -13.94
CA PRO A 97 -5.53 -8.58 -12.99
C PRO A 97 -5.67 -7.94 -11.61
N ARG A 98 -5.41 -8.73 -10.57
CA ARG A 98 -5.44 -8.32 -9.15
C ARG A 98 -4.09 -8.55 -8.47
N PRO A 99 -3.04 -7.80 -8.83
CA PRO A 99 -1.74 -7.91 -8.19
C PRO A 99 -1.81 -7.53 -6.70
N SER A 100 -1.00 -8.19 -5.88
CA SER A 100 -0.73 -7.78 -4.49
C SER A 100 0.27 -6.63 -4.44
N GLU A 101 0.41 -5.96 -3.29
CA GLU A 101 1.36 -4.85 -3.16
C GLU A 101 2.81 -5.23 -3.58
N PRO A 102 3.36 -6.40 -3.20
CA PRO A 102 4.70 -6.81 -3.64
C PRO A 102 4.84 -7.07 -5.15
N GLN A 103 3.75 -7.03 -5.91
CA GLN A 103 3.73 -7.21 -7.37
C GLN A 103 3.64 -5.88 -8.12
N MET A 104 3.51 -4.76 -7.40
CA MET A 104 3.33 -3.44 -7.99
C MET A 104 4.66 -2.68 -8.03
N PRO A 105 4.96 -1.90 -9.08
CA PRO A 105 6.20 -1.12 -9.18
C PRO A 105 6.29 0.02 -8.18
N ILE A 106 5.14 0.64 -7.93
CA ILE A 106 5.01 1.74 -7.00
C ILE A 106 4.25 1.19 -5.81
N ARG A 107 4.85 1.28 -4.63
CA ARG A 107 4.33 0.72 -3.41
C ARG A 107 4.31 1.76 -2.32
N GLY A 108 3.37 1.64 -1.40
CA GLY A 108 3.43 2.44 -0.20
C GLY A 108 2.71 1.90 1.02
N MET A 109 2.96 2.58 2.12
CA MET A 109 2.41 2.25 3.43
C MET A 109 1.85 3.50 4.05
N VAL A 110 0.58 3.42 4.45
CA VAL A 110 -0.15 4.48 5.13
C VAL A 110 0.20 4.41 6.60
N CYS A 111 0.41 5.55 7.23
CA CYS A 111 0.76 5.63 8.65
C CYS A 111 -0.39 6.23 9.47
N PRO A 112 -0.54 5.85 10.76
CA PRO A 112 -1.44 6.51 11.70
C PRO A 112 -1.20 8.03 11.78
N ALA A 113 -2.24 8.80 12.13
CA ALA A 113 -2.14 10.26 12.27
C ALA A 113 -1.03 10.72 13.23
N ASP A 114 -0.84 9.98 14.31
CA ASP A 114 0.09 10.28 15.39
C ASP A 114 1.41 9.51 15.28
N ALA A 115 1.66 8.87 14.13
CA ALA A 115 2.88 8.14 13.89
C ALA A 115 4.10 9.07 14.07
N PRO A 116 5.11 8.65 14.85
CA PRO A 116 6.33 9.43 14.99
C PRO A 116 7.02 9.62 13.63
N PRO A 117 7.81 10.70 13.47
CA PRO A 117 8.60 10.92 12.28
C PRO A 117 9.49 9.71 11.96
N MET A 118 9.74 9.49 10.67
CA MET A 118 10.60 8.40 10.23
C MET A 118 11.99 8.47 10.86
N GLN A 119 12.52 7.30 11.21
CA GLN A 119 13.84 7.17 11.82
C GLN A 119 14.76 6.37 10.90
N LYS A 120 15.98 6.86 10.68
CA LYS A 120 17.00 6.12 9.94
C LYS A 120 17.63 5.08 10.87
N CYS A 121 17.27 3.83 10.66
CA CYS A 121 17.80 2.67 11.38
C CYS A 121 18.91 1.98 10.59
N ARG A 122 19.49 0.91 11.17
CA ARG A 122 20.60 0.16 10.57
C ARG A 122 20.29 -0.36 9.16
N TRP A 123 19.02 -0.69 8.90
CA TRP A 123 18.57 -1.34 7.66
C TRP A 123 17.79 -0.41 6.72
N GLY A 124 17.77 0.88 7.01
CA GLY A 124 17.04 1.88 6.24
C GLY A 124 16.10 2.69 7.11
N TRP A 125 15.16 3.37 6.47
CA TRP A 125 14.18 4.19 7.17
C TRP A 125 13.02 3.34 7.70
N GLU A 126 12.72 3.51 8.99
CA GLU A 126 11.62 2.88 9.70
C GLU A 126 10.55 3.91 10.02
N VAL A 127 9.29 3.49 9.96
CA VAL A 127 8.11 4.29 10.29
C VAL A 127 7.13 3.42 11.05
N GLN A 128 6.41 4.01 12.00
CA GLN A 128 5.26 3.34 12.60
C GLN A 128 4.11 3.37 11.59
N SER A 129 3.75 2.19 11.10
CA SER A 129 2.66 1.99 10.13
C SER A 129 1.55 1.08 10.66
N THR A 130 1.67 0.68 11.92
CA THR A 130 0.75 -0.23 12.58
C THR A 130 -0.26 0.57 13.38
N TRP A 131 -1.53 0.27 13.16
CA TRP A 131 -2.61 0.62 14.08
C TRP A 131 -2.74 -0.51 15.09
N SER A 132 -2.29 -0.26 16.33
CA SER A 132 -2.36 -1.23 17.43
C SER A 132 -3.76 -1.22 18.03
N VAL A 133 -4.38 -2.38 18.15
CA VAL A 133 -5.77 -2.52 18.62
C VAL A 133 -5.81 -3.52 19.77
N GLU A 134 -6.18 -3.09 20.97
CA GLU A 134 -6.34 -3.95 22.15
C GLU A 134 -7.82 -4.11 22.57
N THR A 135 -8.69 -3.24 22.08
CA THR A 135 -10.12 -3.21 22.40
C THR A 135 -11.00 -3.08 21.15
N VAL A 136 -12.29 -3.39 21.30
CA VAL A 136 -13.26 -3.25 20.19
C VAL A 136 -13.50 -1.77 19.86
N GLU A 137 -13.46 -0.91 20.87
CA GLU A 137 -13.58 0.54 20.73
C GLU A 137 -12.42 1.12 19.92
N GLU A 138 -11.18 0.70 20.21
CA GLU A 138 -10.00 1.06 19.42
C GLU A 138 -10.13 0.57 17.98
N ALA A 139 -10.67 -0.63 17.74
CA ALA A 139 -10.85 -1.13 16.37
C ALA A 139 -11.70 -0.17 15.50
N SER A 140 -12.74 0.42 16.08
CA SER A 140 -13.57 1.44 15.41
C SER A 140 -12.83 2.77 15.27
N HIS A 141 -12.17 3.23 16.34
CA HIS A 141 -11.37 4.46 16.32
C HIS A 141 -10.29 4.43 15.25
N GLU A 142 -9.47 3.37 15.21
CA GLU A 142 -8.39 3.21 14.24
C GLU A 142 -8.92 3.06 12.80
N ALA A 143 -10.08 2.44 12.60
CA ALA A 143 -10.72 2.37 11.28
C ALA A 143 -11.19 3.76 10.79
N VAL A 144 -11.64 4.63 11.70
CA VAL A 144 -11.97 6.03 11.39
C VAL A 144 -10.70 6.81 11.06
N ASP A 145 -9.61 6.60 11.81
CA ASP A 145 -8.32 7.23 11.49
C ASP A 145 -7.84 6.84 10.08
N ILE A 146 -7.85 5.55 9.73
CA ILE A 146 -7.52 5.11 8.37
C ILE A 146 -8.39 5.83 7.34
N ALA A 147 -9.71 5.89 7.55
CA ALA A 147 -10.60 6.56 6.60
C ALA A 147 -10.21 8.03 6.41
N ASN A 148 -9.86 8.72 7.49
CA ASN A 148 -9.37 10.09 7.44
C ASN A 148 -8.04 10.21 6.69
N GLN A 149 -7.07 9.34 6.96
CA GLN A 149 -5.77 9.35 6.26
C GLN A 149 -5.95 9.06 4.77
N LEU A 150 -6.82 8.10 4.44
CA LEU A 150 -7.15 7.77 3.06
C LEU A 150 -7.71 8.99 2.32
N GLN A 151 -8.70 9.65 2.93
CA GLN A 151 -9.36 10.82 2.36
C GLN A 151 -8.44 12.03 2.26
N SER A 152 -7.55 12.22 3.24
CA SER A 152 -6.73 13.44 3.35
C SER A 152 -5.56 13.49 2.37
N TYR A 153 -4.96 12.34 2.04
CA TYR A 153 -3.80 12.34 1.13
C TYR A 153 -3.65 11.09 0.27
N VAL A 154 -4.07 9.90 0.73
CA VAL A 154 -3.79 8.66 -0.01
C VAL A 154 -4.56 8.62 -1.31
N LEU A 155 -5.84 9.00 -1.30
CA LEU A 155 -6.69 8.95 -2.50
C LEU A 155 -6.22 9.93 -3.57
N ASP A 156 -5.79 11.13 -3.19
CA ASP A 156 -5.20 12.11 -4.13
C ASP A 156 -3.89 11.57 -4.72
N TRP A 157 -3.10 10.90 -3.90
CA TRP A 157 -1.84 10.33 -4.33
C TRP A 157 -2.02 9.11 -5.26
N LEU A 158 -2.99 8.23 -4.95
CA LEU A 158 -3.43 7.16 -5.83
C LEU A 158 -4.03 7.69 -7.12
N ARG A 159 -4.56 8.92 -7.12
CA ARG A 159 -5.11 9.57 -8.31
C ARG A 159 -4.08 10.24 -9.20
N ARG A 160 -2.98 10.74 -8.63
CA ARG A 160 -1.89 11.44 -9.33
C ARG A 160 -1.50 10.75 -10.63
N ASP A 161 -1.28 11.51 -11.70
CA ASP A 161 -0.80 10.98 -12.97
C ASP A 161 0.69 10.66 -12.87
N TRP A 162 0.98 9.37 -12.64
CA TRP A 162 2.33 8.83 -12.60
C TRP A 162 2.80 8.50 -14.01
N SER A 163 4.01 8.93 -14.35
CA SER A 163 4.69 8.56 -15.58
C SER A 163 5.76 7.50 -15.35
N TYR A 164 6.20 6.83 -16.42
CA TYR A 164 7.39 5.98 -16.36
C TYR A 164 8.64 6.73 -15.92
N ARG A 165 8.76 8.02 -16.21
CA ARG A 165 9.89 8.85 -15.76
C ARG A 165 9.86 9.06 -14.26
N ASP A 166 8.68 9.26 -13.66
CA ASP A 166 8.51 9.34 -12.21
C ASP A 166 8.91 8.02 -11.54
N LEU A 167 8.47 6.88 -12.12
CA LEU A 167 8.85 5.56 -11.64
C LEU A 167 10.35 5.28 -11.81
N LEU A 168 10.98 5.67 -12.93
CA LEU A 168 12.42 5.52 -13.11
C LEU A 168 13.19 6.35 -12.06
N THR A 169 12.75 7.57 -11.81
CA THR A 169 13.32 8.45 -10.78
C THR A 169 13.25 7.78 -9.41
N LEU A 170 12.08 7.24 -9.04
CA LEU A 170 11.90 6.44 -7.82
C LEU A 170 12.87 5.26 -7.75
N LEU A 171 12.96 4.48 -8.84
CA LEU A 171 13.83 3.30 -8.93
C LEU A 171 15.33 3.63 -8.97
N GLN A 172 15.73 4.87 -9.21
CA GLN A 172 17.14 5.28 -9.28
C GLN A 172 17.68 5.91 -8.00
N GLN A 173 16.82 6.29 -7.05
CA GLN A 173 17.25 6.89 -5.78
C GLN A 173 18.25 6.00 -5.01
N GLU A 174 19.38 6.58 -4.59
CA GLU A 174 20.51 5.84 -4.05
C GLU A 174 20.26 5.23 -2.68
N ASP A 175 19.52 5.94 -1.85
CA ASP A 175 19.00 5.41 -0.60
C ASP A 175 17.68 4.70 -0.92
N THR A 176 17.38 3.59 -0.24
CA THR A 176 15.99 3.12 -0.04
C THR A 176 15.23 4.12 0.85
N SER A 177 15.40 5.41 0.56
CA SER A 177 14.67 6.47 1.22
C SER A 177 13.29 6.43 0.60
N PRO A 178 12.26 6.20 1.42
CA PRO A 178 10.94 6.34 0.87
C PRO A 178 10.73 7.78 0.43
N ILE A 179 10.01 7.99 -0.67
CA ILE A 179 9.41 9.31 -0.86
C ILE A 179 8.41 9.48 0.26
N LEU A 180 8.78 10.34 1.20
CA LEU A 180 7.93 10.82 2.27
C LEU A 180 7.03 11.90 1.70
N VAL A 181 5.77 11.54 1.47
CA VAL A 181 4.75 12.57 1.27
C VAL A 181 4.20 12.91 2.63
N THR A 182 4.54 14.09 3.11
CA THR A 182 4.00 14.67 4.35
C THR A 182 2.68 15.35 4.01
N SER A 183 1.59 15.00 4.68
CA SER A 183 0.32 15.74 4.58
C SER A 183 0.25 16.85 5.64
N GLU A 184 -0.67 17.80 5.48
CA GLU A 184 -0.78 18.97 6.36
C GLU A 184 -1.07 18.61 7.84
N ASN A 185 -1.62 17.43 8.11
CA ASN A 185 -1.88 16.94 9.46
C ASN A 185 -0.68 16.22 10.11
N GLY A 186 0.48 16.15 9.42
CA GLY A 186 1.67 15.47 9.91
C GLY A 186 1.74 13.98 9.57
N SER A 187 0.75 13.40 8.88
CA SER A 187 0.80 12.01 8.43
C SER A 187 1.69 11.82 7.22
N TYR A 188 2.23 10.61 7.07
CA TYR A 188 3.20 10.27 6.03
C TYR A 188 2.77 9.07 5.20
N LEU A 189 2.97 9.18 3.88
CA LEU A 189 2.98 8.03 2.99
C LEU A 189 4.42 7.60 2.76
N ARG A 190 4.75 6.34 3.10
CA ARG A 190 6.04 5.75 2.75
C ARG A 190 5.94 5.20 1.34
N LEU A 191 6.76 5.66 0.40
CA LEU A 191 6.82 5.10 -0.95
C LEU A 191 8.10 4.37 -1.22
N GLY A 192 8.02 3.07 -1.49
CA GLY A 192 9.19 2.23 -1.74
C GLY A 192 9.25 1.75 -3.17
N ALA A 193 10.48 1.66 -3.67
CA ALA A 193 10.86 0.78 -4.77
C ALA A 193 11.70 -0.39 -4.20
N GLU A 194 11.94 -1.40 -5.04
CA GLU A 194 12.77 -2.55 -4.70
C GLU A 194 14.16 -2.18 -4.13
N VAL A 195 14.72 -3.06 -3.29
CA VAL A 195 16.00 -2.82 -2.58
C VAL A 195 17.15 -2.56 -3.57
N LYS A 196 18.04 -1.62 -3.25
CA LYS A 196 19.24 -1.33 -4.06
C LYS A 196 20.05 -2.60 -4.30
N GLY A 197 20.44 -2.83 -5.55
CA GLY A 197 21.21 -4.01 -5.96
C GLY A 197 20.39 -5.30 -6.03
N SER A 198 19.08 -5.27 -5.76
CA SER A 198 18.23 -6.44 -5.99
C SER A 198 18.04 -6.67 -7.49
N GLN A 199 17.94 -7.94 -7.88
CA GLN A 199 17.66 -8.33 -9.26
C GLN A 199 16.28 -7.82 -9.71
N ILE A 200 15.32 -7.73 -8.78
CA ILE A 200 13.97 -7.21 -9.03
C ILE A 200 14.04 -5.73 -9.39
N ARG A 201 14.81 -4.93 -8.65
CA ARG A 201 15.02 -3.51 -8.97
C ARG A 201 15.64 -3.33 -10.35
N ALA A 202 16.67 -4.11 -10.67
CA ALA A 202 17.33 -4.04 -11.98
C ALA A 202 16.37 -4.40 -13.13
N ALA A 203 15.54 -5.43 -12.94
CA ALA A 203 14.51 -5.81 -13.91
C ALA A 203 13.49 -4.69 -14.12
N HIS A 204 12.97 -4.11 -13.04
CA HIS A 204 12.05 -2.98 -13.11
C HIS A 204 12.67 -1.77 -13.81
N ILE A 205 13.93 -1.41 -13.54
CA ILE A 205 14.64 -0.33 -14.25
C ILE A 205 14.71 -0.60 -15.76
N ALA A 206 15.10 -1.82 -16.16
CA ALA A 206 15.21 -2.18 -17.56
C ALA A 206 13.85 -2.10 -18.29
N MET A 207 12.78 -2.57 -17.63
CA MET A 207 11.42 -2.50 -18.16
C MET A 207 10.93 -1.07 -18.35
N VAL A 208 11.10 -0.23 -17.34
CA VAL A 208 10.69 1.19 -17.39
C VAL A 208 11.46 1.93 -18.46
N THR A 209 12.77 1.70 -18.56
CA THR A 209 13.61 2.30 -19.61
C THR A 209 13.14 1.90 -21.00
N SER A 210 12.79 0.62 -21.19
CA SER A 210 12.24 0.11 -22.45
C SER A 210 10.86 0.70 -22.78
N ALA A 211 10.02 0.94 -21.77
CA ALA A 211 8.74 1.60 -21.95
C ALA A 211 8.91 3.06 -22.40
N ILE A 212 9.79 3.83 -21.76
CA ILE A 212 10.10 5.22 -22.14
C ILE A 212 10.62 5.32 -23.58
N ALA A 213 11.47 4.37 -24.00
CA ALA A 213 12.00 4.34 -25.37
C ALA A 213 10.89 4.12 -26.41
N ARG A 214 9.90 3.27 -26.10
CA ARG A 214 8.73 3.04 -26.97
C ARG A 214 7.84 4.27 -27.08
N GLU A 215 7.54 4.94 -25.95
CA GLU A 215 6.77 6.19 -25.95
C GLU A 215 7.41 7.32 -26.77
N SER A 216 8.73 7.27 -26.98
CA SER A 216 9.46 8.29 -27.74
C SER A 216 9.54 7.99 -29.24
N SER A 217 9.05 6.82 -29.66
CA SER A 217 9.09 6.34 -31.05
C SER A 217 7.74 6.45 -31.78
N ASP A 218 6.67 6.71 -31.02
CA ASP A 218 5.30 6.96 -31.50
C ASP A 218 5.03 8.47 -31.62
#